data_AF-A0A2S2N425-F1
#
_entry.id   AF-A0A2S2N425-F1
#
_cell.length_a   1.000
_cell.length_b   1.000
_cell.length_c   1.000
_cell.angle_alpha   90.00
_cell.angle_beta   90.00
_cell.angle_gamma   90.00
#
_symmetry.space_group_name_H-M   'P 1'
#
loop_
_entity.id
_entity.type
_entity.pdbx_description
1 polymer ?
#
loop_
_entity_poly.entity_id
_entity_poly.type
_entity_poly.pdbx_seq_one_letter_code
_entity_poly.pdbx_strand_id
1 'polypeptide(L)'
;TGMAFSGVVLNSVSLSLEWMPTHMRALVGTFMGYCYTTGQFLLAGVAFAVPDWRRLQLMVSLPFFGFFLYSWWLTESARWLVMVGKSHQALRELQKVARINGKKEEGDKLDIETLRSHMEKEMTLSKTRHTAIDLVRTPVLRRISFCLCFVWFSTSFAYYGLAMDLQNFEVNIYVIQLIFGAVDIPAKLMSILTITYVGRRFT
;
A
#
# COMPACT_ATOMS: atom_id res chain seq x y z
N THR A 1 5.35 -13.71 -10.42
CA THR A 1 5.59 -12.93 -9.19
C THR A 1 5.01 -11.52 -9.23
N GLY A 2 5.15 -10.75 -10.33
CA GLY A 2 4.69 -9.35 -10.39
C GLY A 2 3.19 -9.10 -10.16
N MET A 3 2.30 -9.92 -10.74
CA MET A 3 0.84 -9.77 -10.55
C MET A 3 0.40 -9.95 -9.09
N ALA A 4 0.96 -10.97 -8.41
CA ALA A 4 0.69 -11.22 -7.00
C ALA A 4 1.24 -10.11 -6.10
N PHE A 5 2.42 -9.58 -6.41
CA PHE A 5 3.02 -8.47 -5.68
C PHE A 5 2.15 -7.20 -5.72
N SER A 6 1.67 -6.82 -6.91
CA SER A 6 0.76 -5.68 -7.06
C SER A 6 -0.52 -5.85 -6.24
N GLY A 7 -1.14 -7.03 -6.31
CA GLY A 7 -2.33 -7.35 -5.52
C GLY A 7 -2.09 -7.27 -4.01
N VAL A 8 -0.97 -7.82 -3.52
CA VAL A 8 -0.62 -7.77 -2.10
C VAL A 8 -0.40 -6.32 -1.64
N VAL A 9 0.36 -5.53 -2.40
CA VAL A 9 0.65 -4.13 -2.05
C VAL A 9 -0.63 -3.31 -2.01
N LEU A 10 -1.46 -3.37 -3.05
CA LEU A 10 -2.70 -2.58 -3.13
C LEU A 10 -3.67 -2.93 -2.00
N ASN A 11 -3.89 -4.23 -1.74
CA ASN A 11 -4.77 -4.67 -0.66
C ASN A 11 -4.22 -4.29 0.72
N SER A 12 -2.91 -4.44 0.94
CA SER A 12 -2.28 -4.10 2.23
C SER A 12 -2.36 -2.60 2.52
N VAL A 13 -2.10 -1.75 1.52
CA VAL A 13 -2.26 -0.29 1.64
C VAL A 13 -3.72 0.06 1.94
N SER A 14 -4.65 -0.50 1.16
CA SER A 14 -6.08 -0.21 1.30
C SER A 14 -6.57 -0.57 2.70
N LEU A 15 -6.28 -1.80 3.17
CA LEU A 15 -6.68 -2.27 4.49
C LEU A 15 -6.07 -1.39 5.60
N SER A 16 -4.78 -1.05 5.49
CA SER A 16 -4.09 -0.22 6.48
C SER A 16 -4.69 1.19 6.58
N LEU A 17 -5.03 1.80 5.44
CA LEU A 17 -5.60 3.15 5.40
C LEU A 17 -7.06 3.19 5.87
N GLU A 18 -7.81 2.11 5.67
CA GLU A 18 -9.20 2.00 6.11
C GLU A 18 -9.33 1.88 7.62
N TRP A 19 -8.39 1.21 8.29
CA TRP A 19 -8.36 1.11 9.75
C TRP A 19 -7.76 2.33 10.45
N MET A 20 -7.10 3.24 9.72
CA MET A 20 -6.40 4.38 10.29
C MET A 20 -7.19 5.69 10.20
N PRO A 21 -7.16 6.52 11.27
CA PRO A 21 -7.76 7.84 11.23
C PRO A 21 -7.03 8.74 10.23
N THR A 22 -7.75 9.69 9.62
CA THR A 22 -7.29 10.51 8.49
C THR A 22 -5.98 11.25 8.74
N HIS A 23 -5.73 11.72 9.97
CA HIS A 23 -4.51 12.43 10.34
C HIS A 23 -3.27 11.52 10.43
N MET A 24 -3.43 10.21 10.71
CA MET A 24 -2.32 9.25 10.79
C MET A 24 -1.98 8.60 9.46
N ARG A 25 -2.86 8.72 8.46
CA ARG A 25 -2.68 8.07 7.14
C ARG A 25 -1.36 8.45 6.45
N ALA A 26 -0.95 9.71 6.57
CA ALA A 26 0.32 10.17 6.01
C ALA A 26 1.53 9.48 6.70
N LEU A 27 1.51 9.42 8.04
CA LEU A 27 2.56 8.77 8.83
C LEU A 27 2.67 7.27 8.50
N VAL A 28 1.55 6.56 8.45
CA VAL A 28 1.51 5.12 8.13
C VAL A 28 1.96 4.87 6.70
N GLY A 29 1.55 5.72 5.74
CA GLY A 29 2.02 5.65 4.36
C GLY A 29 3.53 5.84 4.24
N THR A 30 4.09 6.80 4.97
CA THR A 30 5.54 7.02 5.05
C THR A 30 6.26 5.83 5.66
N PHE A 31 5.76 5.30 6.78
CA PHE A 31 6.33 4.12 7.44
C PHE A 31 6.36 2.91 6.51
N MET A 32 5.25 2.64 5.82
CA MET A 32 5.17 1.58 4.82
C MET A 32 6.17 1.80 3.66
N GLY A 33 6.39 3.06 3.27
CA GLY A 33 7.45 3.43 2.34
C GLY A 33 8.85 3.03 2.83
N TYR A 34 9.18 3.25 4.10
CA TYR A 34 10.47 2.86 4.67
C TYR A 34 10.62 1.34 4.86
N CYS A 35 9.52 0.61 5.10
CA CYS A 35 9.55 -0.85 5.13
C CYS A 35 10.02 -1.43 3.79
N TYR A 36 9.61 -0.82 2.66
CA TYR A 36 10.08 -1.24 1.34
C TYR A 36 11.60 -1.10 1.19
N THR A 37 12.15 0.06 1.59
CA THR A 37 13.58 0.34 1.54
C THR A 37 14.37 -0.61 2.45
N THR A 38 13.85 -0.90 3.65
CA THR A 38 14.44 -1.89 4.56
C THR A 38 14.44 -3.28 3.95
N GLY A 39 13.34 -3.66 3.28
CA GLY A 39 13.24 -4.90 2.52
C GLY A 39 14.30 -5.01 1.41
N GLN A 40 14.59 -3.91 0.71
CA GLN A 40 15.66 -3.88 -0.30
C GLN A 40 17.05 -4.13 0.31
N PHE A 41 17.36 -3.51 1.45
CA PHE A 41 18.62 -3.74 2.17
C PHE A 41 18.75 -5.18 2.66
N LEU A 42 17.69 -5.71 3.28
CA LEU A 42 17.66 -7.10 3.74
C LEU A 42 17.85 -8.06 2.56
N LEU A 43 17.17 -7.83 1.44
CA LEU A 43 17.31 -8.64 0.24
C LEU A 43 18.75 -8.62 -0.29
N ALA A 44 19.39 -7.44 -0.35
CA ALA A 44 20.78 -7.32 -0.78
C ALA A 44 21.73 -8.10 0.13
N GLY A 45 21.54 -8.01 1.45
CA GLY A 45 22.33 -8.75 2.44
C GLY A 45 22.16 -10.27 2.33
N VAL A 46 20.92 -10.75 2.20
CA VAL A 46 20.63 -12.19 2.02
C VAL A 46 21.18 -12.69 0.69
N ALA A 47 21.06 -11.90 -0.38
CA ALA A 47 21.60 -12.25 -1.69
C ALA A 47 23.13 -12.31 -1.70
N PHE A 48 23.81 -11.46 -0.92
CA PHE A 48 25.25 -11.55 -0.71
C PHE A 48 25.65 -12.83 0.04
N ALA A 49 24.88 -13.23 1.06
CA ALA A 49 25.15 -14.44 1.84
C ALA A 49 24.81 -15.75 1.10
N VAL A 50 23.84 -15.72 0.18
CA VAL A 50 23.37 -16.90 -0.58
C VAL A 50 23.42 -16.60 -2.08
N PRO A 51 24.56 -16.88 -2.74
CA PRO A 51 24.74 -16.60 -4.16
C PRO A 51 23.86 -17.46 -5.08
N ASP A 52 23.40 -18.62 -4.60
CA ASP A 52 22.51 -19.51 -5.35
C ASP A 52 21.11 -18.92 -5.49
N TRP A 53 20.77 -18.44 -6.69
CA TRP A 53 19.47 -17.80 -6.97
C TRP A 53 18.25 -18.67 -6.59
N ARG A 54 18.35 -20.00 -6.69
CA ARG A 54 17.27 -20.93 -6.31
C ARG A 54 17.04 -20.95 -4.80
N ARG A 55 18.12 -20.97 -4.02
CA ARG A 55 18.07 -20.96 -2.55
C ARG A 55 17.60 -19.59 -2.06
N LEU A 56 18.09 -18.52 -2.69
CA LEU A 56 17.64 -17.15 -2.44
C LEU A 56 16.14 -17.00 -2.68
N GLN A 57 15.63 -17.47 -3.83
CA GLN A 57 14.20 -17.43 -4.15
C GLN A 57 13.35 -18.18 -3.12
N LEU A 58 13.82 -19.34 -2.64
CA LEU A 58 13.14 -20.13 -1.61
C LEU A 58 13.10 -19.38 -0.28
N MET A 59 14.24 -18.83 0.17
CA MET A 59 14.33 -18.04 1.40
C MET A 59 13.44 -16.80 1.39
N VAL A 60 13.37 -16.10 0.25
CA VAL A 60 12.50 -14.93 0.10
C VAL A 60 11.02 -15.33 0.07
N SER A 61 10.69 -16.50 -0.49
CA SER A 61 9.31 -16.98 -0.59
C SER A 61 8.75 -17.50 0.76
N LEU A 62 9.61 -17.96 1.65
CA LEU A 62 9.21 -18.60 2.91
C LEU A 62 8.43 -17.66 3.85
N PRO A 63 8.86 -16.40 4.08
CA PRO A 63 8.06 -15.42 4.84
C PRO A 63 6.67 -15.19 4.24
N PHE A 64 6.54 -15.14 2.90
CA PHE A 64 5.24 -14.95 2.25
C PHE A 64 4.29 -16.11 2.52
N PHE A 65 4.81 -17.33 2.61
CA PHE A 65 3.99 -18.49 3.00
C PHE A 65 3.49 -18.37 4.46
N GLY A 66 4.33 -17.88 5.37
CA GLY A 66 3.91 -17.56 6.73
C GLY A 66 2.80 -16.51 6.78
N PHE A 67 2.94 -15.42 6.02
CA PHE A 67 1.89 -14.40 5.91
C PHE A 67 0.61 -14.94 5.26
N PHE A 68 0.72 -15.85 4.29
CA PHE A 68 -0.43 -16.53 3.69
C PHE A 68 -1.22 -17.31 4.74
N LEU A 69 -0.56 -18.08 5.60
CA LEU A 69 -1.22 -18.78 6.69
C LEU A 69 -1.84 -17.81 7.71
N TYR A 70 -1.12 -16.72 8.03
CA TYR A 70 -1.62 -15.68 8.95
C TYR A 70 -2.82 -14.90 8.39
N SER A 71 -2.95 -14.82 7.06
CA SER A 71 -4.02 -14.05 6.42
C SER A 71 -5.44 -14.50 6.82
N TRP A 72 -5.60 -15.77 7.23
CA TRP A 72 -6.88 -16.29 7.72
C TRP A 72 -7.35 -15.67 9.05
N TRP A 73 -6.41 -15.09 9.80
CA TRP A 73 -6.69 -14.44 11.09
C TRP A 73 -6.81 -12.91 10.98
N LEU A 74 -6.42 -12.33 9.84
CA LEU A 74 -6.52 -10.89 9.63
C LEU A 74 -7.99 -10.46 9.63
N THR A 75 -8.27 -9.42 10.38
CA THR A 75 -9.59 -8.80 10.43
C THR A 75 -9.83 -8.01 9.14
N GLU A 76 -10.86 -8.42 8.42
CA GLU A 76 -11.32 -7.75 7.20
C GLU A 76 -11.72 -6.29 7.48
N SER A 77 -11.68 -5.44 6.46
CA SER A 77 -12.06 -4.03 6.59
C SER A 77 -13.49 -3.86 7.08
N ALA A 78 -13.65 -3.11 8.19
CA ALA A 78 -14.97 -2.74 8.71
C ALA A 78 -15.81 -2.00 7.65
N ARG A 79 -15.17 -1.14 6.85
CA ARG A 79 -15.83 -0.42 5.76
C ARG A 79 -16.36 -1.39 4.70
N TRP A 80 -15.52 -2.30 4.22
CA TRP A 80 -15.94 -3.31 3.25
C TRP A 80 -17.07 -4.21 3.77
N LEU A 81 -17.00 -4.64 5.03
CA LEU A 81 -18.03 -5.47 5.67
C LEU A 81 -19.40 -4.77 5.70
N VAL A 82 -19.43 -3.45 5.96
CA VAL A 82 -20.69 -2.67 5.89
C VAL A 82 -21.21 -2.59 4.46
N MET A 83 -20.34 -2.36 3.47
CA MET A 83 -20.71 -2.27 2.05
C MET A 83 -21.30 -3.57 1.50
N VAL A 84 -20.82 -4.73 1.95
CA VAL A 84 -21.32 -6.07 1.57
C VAL A 84 -22.58 -6.46 2.36
N GLY A 85 -23.03 -5.63 3.31
CA GLY A 85 -24.23 -5.86 4.11
C GLY A 85 -23.98 -6.68 5.39
N LYS A 86 -22.74 -7.03 5.70
CA LYS A 86 -22.34 -7.75 6.93
C LYS A 86 -22.09 -6.78 8.10
N SER A 87 -23.04 -5.87 8.34
CA SER A 87 -22.90 -4.79 9.34
C SER A 87 -22.67 -5.31 10.77
N HIS A 88 -23.22 -6.47 11.13
CA HIS A 88 -23.00 -7.07 12.46
C HIS A 88 -21.54 -7.53 12.66
N GLN A 89 -20.91 -8.10 11.62
CA GLN A 89 -19.50 -8.47 11.68
C GLN A 89 -18.61 -7.23 11.76
N ALA A 90 -18.92 -6.20 10.97
CA ALA A 90 -18.23 -4.92 11.02
C ALA A 90 -18.24 -4.31 12.44
N LEU A 91 -19.41 -4.31 13.09
CA LEU A 91 -19.54 -3.80 14.46
C LEU A 91 -18.68 -4.59 15.45
N ARG A 92 -18.69 -5.93 15.36
CA ARG A 92 -17.89 -6.79 16.24
C ARG A 92 -16.40 -6.52 16.10
N GLU A 93 -15.91 -6.33 14.88
CA GLU A 93 -14.50 -6.02 14.65
C GLU A 93 -14.14 -4.60 15.09
N LEU A 94 -15.02 -3.62 14.88
CA LEU A 94 -14.83 -2.25 15.40
C LEU A 94 -14.77 -2.23 16.93
N GLN A 95 -15.64 -2.99 17.61
CA GLN A 95 -15.63 -3.13 19.06
C GLN A 95 -14.33 -3.80 19.57
N LYS A 96 -13.85 -4.82 18.85
CA LYS A 96 -12.58 -5.48 19.16
C LYS A 96 -11.40 -4.51 19.04
N VAL A 97 -11.36 -3.72 17.97
CA VAL A 97 -10.31 -2.71 17.75
C VAL A 97 -10.43 -1.57 18.78
N ALA A 98 -11.64 -1.12 19.13
CA ALA A 98 -11.86 -0.13 20.17
C ALA A 98 -11.35 -0.61 21.54
N ARG A 99 -11.53 -1.90 21.87
CA ARG A 99 -10.96 -2.51 23.08
C ARG A 99 -9.43 -2.55 23.07
N ILE A 100 -8.83 -2.94 21.94
CA ILE A 100 -7.36 -2.95 21.77
C ILE A 100 -6.78 -1.54 21.94
N ASN A 101 -7.48 -0.52 21.43
CA ASN A 101 -7.08 0.88 21.53
C ASN A 101 -7.44 1.54 22.87
N GLY A 102 -7.95 0.79 23.86
CA GLY A 102 -8.33 1.32 25.18
C GLY A 102 -9.61 2.17 25.20
N LYS A 103 -10.34 2.27 24.10
CA LYS A 103 -11.56 3.07 23.92
C LYS A 103 -12.82 2.22 24.05
N LYS A 104 -12.89 1.40 25.10
CA LYS A 104 -13.99 0.42 25.28
C LYS A 104 -15.37 1.08 25.35
N GLU A 105 -15.49 2.21 26.03
CA GLU A 105 -16.77 2.94 26.16
C GLU A 105 -17.27 3.53 24.84
N GLU A 106 -16.37 3.99 23.96
CA GLU A 106 -16.75 4.44 22.62
C GLU A 106 -17.20 3.27 21.75
N GLY A 107 -16.52 2.12 21.86
CA GLY A 107 -16.87 0.89 21.14
C GLY A 107 -18.20 0.29 21.57
N ASP A 108 -18.53 0.31 22.87
CA ASP A 108 -19.79 -0.22 23.38
C ASP A 108 -20.98 0.71 23.08
N LYS A 109 -20.74 2.00 22.79
CA LYS A 109 -21.75 2.97 22.30
C LYS A 109 -22.00 2.90 20.79
N LEU A 110 -21.14 2.22 20.03
CA LEU A 110 -21.34 2.05 18.59
C LEU A 110 -22.54 1.12 18.35
N ASP A 111 -23.55 1.65 17.66
CA ASP A 111 -24.68 0.86 17.17
C ASP A 111 -24.62 0.67 15.64
N ILE A 112 -25.28 -0.40 15.18
CA ILE A 112 -25.37 -0.76 13.76
C ILE A 112 -26.03 0.37 12.95
N GLU A 113 -27.03 1.05 13.52
CA GLU A 113 -27.76 2.12 12.82
C GLU A 113 -26.88 3.36 12.62
N THR A 114 -26.09 3.74 13.62
CA THR A 114 -25.11 4.83 13.52
C THR A 114 -24.02 4.51 12.51
N LEU A 115 -23.53 3.27 12.48
CA LEU A 115 -22.53 2.83 11.50
C LEU A 115 -23.07 2.88 10.06
N ARG A 116 -24.33 2.45 9.85
CA ARG A 116 -24.98 2.50 8.54
C ARG A 116 -25.24 3.93 8.10
N SER A 117 -25.70 4.82 8.97
CA SER A 117 -25.98 6.22 8.60
C SER A 117 -24.73 6.97 8.18
N HIS A 118 -23.59 6.75 8.87
CA HIS A 118 -22.31 7.32 8.46
C HIS A 118 -21.84 6.82 7.08
N MET A 119 -22.20 5.60 6.70
CA MET A 119 -21.81 4.97 5.43
C MET A 119 -22.87 5.02 4.34
N GLU A 120 -24.05 5.57 4.61
CA GLU A 120 -25.19 5.56 3.68
C GLU A 120 -24.87 6.30 2.37
N LYS A 121 -24.14 7.42 2.45
CA LYS A 121 -23.65 8.15 1.27
C LYS A 121 -22.68 7.30 0.43
N GLU A 122 -21.79 6.55 1.06
CA GLU A 122 -20.87 5.66 0.33
C GLU A 122 -21.61 4.44 -0.27
N MET A 123 -22.57 3.87 0.46
CA MET A 123 -23.41 2.76 0.00
C MET A 123 -24.33 3.13 -1.17
N THR A 124 -24.87 4.36 -1.17
CA THR A 124 -25.68 4.88 -2.28
C THR A 124 -24.82 5.14 -3.52
N LEU A 125 -23.62 5.69 -3.34
CA LEU A 125 -22.65 5.89 -4.42
C LEU A 125 -22.07 4.57 -4.96
N SER A 126 -21.96 3.50 -4.16
CA SER A 126 -21.49 2.22 -4.67
C SER A 126 -22.55 1.44 -5.45
N LYS A 127 -23.84 1.77 -5.27
CA LYS A 127 -24.92 1.19 -6.09
C LYS A 127 -24.87 1.69 -7.53
N THR A 128 -24.30 2.87 -7.78
CA THR A 128 -23.96 3.32 -9.13
C THR A 128 -22.75 2.53 -9.66
N ARG A 129 -22.98 1.73 -10.71
CA ARG A 129 -21.95 0.89 -11.33
C ARG A 129 -20.97 1.75 -12.12
N HIS A 130 -19.90 2.20 -11.47
CA HIS A 130 -18.80 2.86 -12.15
C HIS A 130 -17.98 1.84 -12.93
N THR A 131 -17.80 2.10 -14.23
CA THR A 131 -17.01 1.23 -15.11
C THR A 131 -15.68 1.92 -15.42
N ALA A 132 -14.64 1.17 -15.79
CA ALA A 132 -13.36 1.75 -16.23
C ALA A 132 -13.51 2.74 -17.40
N ILE A 133 -14.59 2.64 -18.18
CA ILE A 133 -14.94 3.59 -19.24
C ILE A 133 -15.27 4.98 -18.68
N ASP A 134 -15.81 5.06 -17.46
CA ASP A 134 -16.13 6.33 -16.82
C ASP A 134 -14.86 7.13 -16.46
N LEU A 135 -13.72 6.45 -16.24
CA LEU A 135 -12.42 7.10 -16.08
C LEU A 135 -12.03 7.94 -17.31
N VAL A 136 -12.39 7.47 -18.51
CA VAL A 136 -12.08 8.13 -19.78
C VAL A 136 -13.17 9.11 -20.19
N ARG A 137 -14.41 8.88 -19.71
CA ARG A 137 -15.58 9.68 -20.06
C ARG A 137 -15.57 11.07 -19.43
N THR A 138 -15.12 11.18 -18.18
CA THR A 138 -15.03 12.49 -17.50
C THR A 138 -13.72 13.19 -17.87
N PRO A 139 -13.74 14.41 -18.43
CA PRO A 139 -12.53 15.05 -18.98
C PRO A 139 -11.44 15.32 -17.93
N VAL A 140 -11.85 15.63 -16.69
CA VAL A 140 -10.93 15.81 -15.57
C VAL A 140 -10.26 14.49 -15.19
N LEU A 141 -11.06 13.42 -15.05
CA LEU A 141 -10.57 12.10 -14.67
C LEU A 141 -9.69 11.48 -15.76
N ARG A 142 -10.01 11.74 -17.04
CA ARG A 142 -9.19 11.35 -18.19
C ARG A 142 -7.83 12.02 -18.15
N ARG A 143 -7.76 13.33 -17.88
CA ARG A 143 -6.48 14.07 -17.78
C ARG A 143 -5.63 13.51 -16.64
N ILE A 144 -6.24 13.24 -15.48
CA ILE A 144 -5.55 12.64 -14.33
C ILE A 144 -5.04 11.23 -14.68
N SER A 145 -5.89 10.39 -15.27
CA SER A 145 -5.55 9.02 -15.65
C SER A 145 -4.41 8.99 -16.67
N PHE A 146 -4.47 9.82 -17.71
CA PHE A 146 -3.40 9.91 -18.71
C PHE A 146 -2.08 10.40 -18.11
N CYS A 147 -2.13 11.42 -17.24
CA CYS A 147 -0.95 11.90 -16.54
C CYS A 147 -0.33 10.81 -15.66
N LEU A 148 -1.15 10.08 -14.89
CA LEU A 148 -0.69 8.94 -14.09
C LEU A 148 -0.08 7.84 -14.95
N CYS A 149 -0.72 7.47 -16.06
CA CYS A 149 -0.18 6.48 -17.00
C CYS A 149 1.18 6.91 -17.54
N PHE A 150 1.32 8.18 -17.94
CA PHE A 150 2.58 8.71 -18.45
C PHE A 150 3.69 8.74 -17.39
N VAL A 151 3.37 9.16 -16.17
CA VAL A 151 4.31 9.13 -15.03
C VAL A 151 4.74 7.69 -14.76
N TRP A 152 3.81 6.74 -14.65
CA TRP A 152 4.13 5.34 -14.44
C TRP A 152 4.98 4.74 -15.58
N PHE A 153 4.67 5.09 -16.84
CA PHE A 153 5.45 4.68 -17.99
C PHE A 153 6.88 5.23 -17.91
N SER A 154 7.03 6.52 -17.66
CA SER A 154 8.33 7.19 -17.54
C SER A 154 9.17 6.59 -16.42
N THR A 155 8.58 6.38 -15.24
CA THR A 155 9.26 5.76 -14.10
C THR A 155 9.65 4.31 -14.41
N SER A 156 8.77 3.52 -15.03
CA SER A 156 9.07 2.13 -15.38
C SER A 156 10.17 2.06 -16.44
N PHE A 157 10.11 2.92 -17.46
CA PHE A 157 11.12 3.00 -18.50
C PHE A 157 12.49 3.36 -17.93
N ALA A 158 12.56 4.37 -17.05
CA ALA A 158 13.80 4.74 -16.38
C ALA A 158 14.34 3.60 -15.50
N TYR A 159 13.47 2.93 -14.74
CA TYR A 159 13.86 1.83 -13.86
C TYR A 159 14.39 0.63 -14.64
N TYR A 160 13.65 0.13 -15.63
CA TYR A 160 14.08 -1.02 -16.43
C TYR A 160 15.24 -0.66 -17.36
N GLY A 161 15.32 0.58 -17.85
CA GLY A 161 16.46 1.08 -18.61
C GLY A 161 17.74 1.02 -17.79
N LEU A 162 17.71 1.55 -16.56
CA LEU A 162 18.81 1.41 -15.61
C LEU A 162 19.12 -0.06 -15.33
N ALA A 163 18.10 -0.88 -15.05
CA ALA A 163 18.27 -2.29 -14.72
C ALA A 163 18.94 -3.12 -15.84
N MET A 164 18.65 -2.80 -17.10
CA MET A 164 19.31 -3.44 -18.26
C MET A 164 20.75 -2.93 -18.43
N ASP A 165 20.99 -1.65 -18.15
CA ASP A 165 22.32 -1.06 -18.21
C ASP A 165 23.23 -1.52 -17.05
N LEU A 166 22.67 -2.07 -15.97
CA LEU A 166 23.43 -2.68 -14.85
C LEU A 166 24.43 -3.74 -15.31
N GLN A 167 24.20 -4.40 -16.45
CA GLN A 167 25.15 -5.37 -17.01
C GLN A 167 26.42 -4.71 -17.57
N ASN A 168 26.34 -3.43 -17.95
CA ASN A 168 27.47 -2.64 -18.43
C ASN A 168 28.25 -1.97 -17.29
N PHE A 169 27.66 -1.85 -16.10
CA PHE A 169 28.38 -1.41 -14.91
C PHE A 169 29.27 -2.56 -14.42
N GLU A 170 30.59 -2.36 -14.42
CA GLU A 170 31.56 -3.30 -13.83
C GLU A 170 31.44 -3.44 -12.30
N VAL A 171 30.43 -2.80 -11.69
CA VAL A 171 30.17 -2.80 -10.26
C VAL A 171 29.31 -4.01 -9.89
N ASN A 172 29.61 -4.63 -8.74
CA ASN A 172 28.86 -5.76 -8.23
C ASN A 172 27.37 -5.42 -8.02
N ILE A 173 26.47 -6.25 -8.57
CA ILE A 173 25.01 -6.12 -8.50
C ILE A 173 24.51 -5.90 -7.06
N TYR A 174 25.13 -6.53 -6.06
CA TYR A 174 24.77 -6.34 -4.66
C TYR A 174 25.04 -4.91 -4.16
N VAL A 175 26.17 -4.31 -4.58
CA VAL A 175 26.54 -2.94 -4.22
C VAL A 175 25.60 -1.95 -4.89
N ILE A 176 25.22 -2.20 -6.15
CA ILE A 176 24.27 -1.33 -6.86
C ILE A 176 22.90 -1.37 -6.19
N GLN A 177 22.43 -2.55 -5.76
CA GLN A 177 21.18 -2.68 -4.99
C GLN A 177 21.23 -1.90 -3.67
N LEU A 178 22.36 -1.90 -2.97
CA LEU A 178 22.55 -1.10 -1.75
C LEU A 178 22.53 0.41 -2.05
N ILE A 179 23.18 0.84 -3.13
CA ILE A 179 23.18 2.26 -3.54
C ILE A 179 21.75 2.72 -3.85
N PHE A 180 20.96 1.93 -4.60
CA PHE A 180 19.57 2.28 -4.86
C PHE A 180 18.73 2.38 -3.59
N GLY A 181 18.86 1.42 -2.66
CA GLY A 181 18.20 1.51 -1.36
C GLY A 181 18.63 2.75 -0.55
N ALA A 182 19.91 3.10 -0.60
CA ALA A 182 20.46 4.26 0.09
C ALA A 182 19.96 5.59 -0.49
N VAL A 183 19.79 5.68 -1.81
CA VAL A 183 19.22 6.86 -2.49
C VAL A 183 17.71 6.99 -2.25
N ASP A 184 17.01 5.88 -2.03
CA ASP A 184 15.56 5.88 -1.76
C ASP A 184 15.21 6.59 -0.43
N ILE A 185 16.07 6.52 0.59
CA ILE A 185 15.88 7.18 1.89
C ILE A 185 15.81 8.73 1.76
N PRO A 186 16.84 9.43 1.25
CA PRO A 186 16.80 10.88 1.11
C PRO A 186 15.74 11.33 0.09
N ALA A 187 15.48 10.54 -0.96
CA ALA A 187 14.42 10.84 -1.92
C ALA A 187 13.03 10.87 -1.25
N LYS A 188 12.73 9.91 -0.38
CA LYS A 188 11.48 9.89 0.40
C LYS A 188 11.39 11.04 1.39
N LEU A 189 12.48 11.34 2.08
CA LEU A 189 12.52 12.48 3.01
C LEU A 189 12.23 13.80 2.27
N MET A 190 12.90 14.04 1.14
CA MET A 190 12.65 15.20 0.29
C MET A 190 11.21 15.24 -0.24
N SER A 191 10.64 14.09 -0.60
CA SER A 191 9.25 14.01 -1.05
C SER A 191 8.27 14.40 0.08
N ILE A 192 8.50 13.94 1.30
CA ILE A 192 7.67 14.27 2.47
C ILE A 192 7.77 15.76 2.80
N LEU A 193 9.00 16.31 2.81
CA LEU A 193 9.22 17.73 3.04
C LEU A 193 8.53 18.57 1.95
N THR A 194 8.68 18.20 0.68
CA THR A 194 8.01 18.89 -0.43
C THR A 194 6.49 18.88 -0.26
N ILE A 195 5.89 17.73 0.05
CA ILE A 195 4.44 17.61 0.28
C ILE A 195 3.99 18.47 1.47
N THR A 196 4.81 18.55 2.52
CA THR A 196 4.47 19.26 3.76
C THR A 196 4.63 20.78 3.63
N TYR A 197 5.70 21.25 2.98
CA TYR A 197 6.02 22.67 2.88
C TYR A 197 5.43 23.36 1.65
N VAL A 198 5.35 22.66 0.52
CA VAL A 198 4.86 23.21 -0.75
C VAL A 198 3.39 22.86 -1.00
N GLY A 199 2.88 21.86 -0.29
CA GLY A 199 1.54 21.34 -0.49
C GLY A 199 1.46 20.42 -1.71
N ARG A 200 0.37 19.64 -1.79
CA ARG A 200 0.14 18.65 -2.86
C ARG A 200 -0.18 19.30 -4.22
N ARG A 201 -0.43 20.62 -4.24
CA ARG A 201 -0.58 21.46 -5.41
C ARG A 201 0.27 22.71 -5.17
N PHE A 202 1.27 22.93 -6.00
CA PHE A 202 1.86 24.25 -6.15
C PHE A 202 0.73 25.21 -6.53
N THR A 203 0.45 26.18 -5.67
CA THR A 203 -0.41 27.32 -6.01
C THR A 203 0.51 28.48 -6.34
#